data_AF-A0A1V5CDS9-F1
#
_entry.id   AF-A0A1V5CDS9-F1
#
_cell.length_a   1.000
_cell.length_b   1.000
_cell.length_c   1.000
_cell.angle_alpha   90.00
_cell.angle_beta   90.00
_cell.angle_gamma   90.00
#
_symmetry.space_group_name_H-M   'P 1'
#
loop_
_entity.id
_entity.type
_entity.pdbx_description
1 polymer ?
#
loop_
_entity_poly.entity_id
_entity_poly.type
_entity_poly.pdbx_seq_one_letter_code
_entity_poly.pdbx_strand_id
1 'polypeptide(L)'
;MQSIDTWRNRDLSREKIKYLFMDGVNFRMRIAKSIEPVPILVVIGVREDGAKLVLGLQAGDKESATTWRQFFKDLKKRGLDGSNVTLGIMDGLSGLEKVFQEEFSHAKIQRCQVHVAKNVIAKVPRKLKREVADDLRSIFYASSRKKAEEFAVTFAAKWEKDLPSAVKCLSNSLDACLTYLSFPED
;
A
#
# COMPACT_ATOMS: atom_id res chain seq x y z
N MET A 1 -12.58 -17.85 -21.03
CA MET A 1 -11.32 -18.27 -20.37
C MET A 1 -10.08 -17.74 -21.09
N GLN A 2 -9.97 -17.85 -22.42
CA GLN A 2 -8.83 -17.27 -23.18
C GLN A 2 -8.58 -15.78 -22.89
N SER A 3 -9.63 -14.94 -22.80
CA SER A 3 -9.46 -13.50 -22.51
C SER A 3 -8.79 -13.20 -21.17
N ILE A 4 -9.08 -13.99 -20.13
CA ILE A 4 -8.47 -13.81 -18.80
C ILE A 4 -7.02 -14.26 -18.82
N ASP A 5 -6.73 -15.40 -19.45
CA ASP A 5 -5.36 -15.91 -19.53
C ASP A 5 -4.45 -15.00 -20.36
N THR A 6 -4.96 -14.51 -21.50
CA THR A 6 -4.28 -13.48 -22.30
C THR A 6 -4.01 -12.22 -21.47
N TRP A 7 -4.99 -11.75 -20.69
CA TRP A 7 -4.79 -10.57 -19.84
C TRP A 7 -3.76 -10.83 -18.73
N ARG A 8 -3.76 -12.02 -18.11
CA ARG A 8 -2.81 -12.40 -17.05
C ARG A 8 -1.38 -12.46 -17.58
N ASN A 9 -1.20 -12.97 -18.80
CA ASN A 9 0.11 -13.17 -19.42
C ASN A 9 0.53 -12.05 -20.38
N ARG A 10 -0.21 -10.93 -20.43
CA ARG A 10 0.05 -9.84 -21.37
C ARG A 10 1.41 -9.19 -21.15
N ASP A 11 1.96 -8.66 -22.23
CA ASP A 11 3.18 -7.85 -22.23
C ASP A 11 2.95 -6.53 -21.48
N LEU A 12 3.89 -6.20 -20.59
CA LEU A 12 3.94 -5.00 -19.77
C LEU A 12 5.08 -4.05 -20.19
N SER A 13 5.87 -4.41 -21.21
CA SER A 13 7.04 -3.63 -21.66
C SER A 13 6.74 -2.20 -22.09
N ARG A 14 5.50 -1.94 -22.51
CA ARG A 14 5.04 -0.61 -22.93
C ARG A 14 4.46 0.21 -21.79
N GLU A 15 4.21 -0.41 -20.64
CA GLU A 15 3.62 0.26 -19.49
C GLU A 15 4.73 0.92 -18.65
N LYS A 16 4.88 2.24 -18.78
CA LYS A 16 5.84 3.01 -18.01
C LYS A 16 5.35 3.27 -16.59
N ILE A 17 5.52 2.27 -15.73
CA ILE A 17 5.01 2.29 -14.35
C ILE A 17 5.99 3.01 -13.42
N LYS A 18 5.52 4.10 -12.80
CA LYS A 18 6.28 4.93 -11.84
C LYS A 18 6.05 4.49 -10.40
N TYR A 19 4.81 4.09 -10.07
CA TYR A 19 4.42 3.70 -8.71
C TYR A 19 3.70 2.36 -8.67
N LEU A 20 3.87 1.60 -7.60
CA LEU A 20 3.19 0.33 -7.36
C LEU A 20 2.41 0.35 -6.05
N PHE A 21 1.16 -0.09 -6.09
CA PHE A 21 0.36 -0.42 -4.93
C PHE A 21 0.27 -1.95 -4.80
N MET A 22 0.56 -2.47 -3.62
CA MET A 22 0.51 -3.90 -3.33
C MET A 22 -0.43 -4.17 -2.17
N ASP A 23 -1.36 -5.11 -2.35
CA ASP A 23 -2.32 -5.50 -1.33
C ASP A 23 -2.65 -7.00 -1.40
N GLY A 24 -3.12 -7.55 -0.29
CA GLY A 24 -3.60 -8.93 -0.17
C GLY A 24 -5.06 -8.95 0.28
N VAL A 25 -5.95 -9.39 -0.61
CA VAL A 25 -7.40 -9.42 -0.37
C VAL A 25 -7.86 -10.86 -0.17
N ASN A 26 -8.62 -11.10 0.90
CA ASN A 26 -9.20 -12.42 1.17
C ASN A 26 -10.56 -12.57 0.51
N PHE A 27 -10.70 -13.62 -0.31
CA PHE A 27 -11.98 -14.00 -0.92
C PHE A 27 -12.49 -15.29 -0.29
N ARG A 28 -13.77 -15.34 0.06
CA ARG A 28 -14.43 -16.60 0.46
C ARG A 28 -14.66 -17.43 -0.80
N MET A 29 -13.92 -18.52 -0.96
CA MET A 29 -13.98 -19.37 -2.15
C MET A 29 -14.25 -20.82 -1.74
N ARG A 30 -15.00 -21.54 -2.58
CA ARG A 30 -15.19 -22.98 -2.39
C ARG A 30 -13.92 -23.71 -2.82
N ILE A 31 -13.23 -24.31 -1.88
CA ILE A 31 -12.05 -25.15 -2.11
C ILE A 31 -12.42 -26.57 -1.68
N ALA A 32 -12.38 -27.50 -2.63
CA ALA A 32 -12.89 -28.87 -2.46
C ALA A 32 -14.32 -28.87 -1.88
N LYS A 33 -14.49 -29.27 -0.62
CA LYS A 33 -15.79 -29.44 0.04
C LYS A 33 -16.16 -28.31 1.02
N SER A 34 -15.27 -27.33 1.26
CA SER A 34 -15.51 -26.24 2.23
C SER A 34 -15.35 -24.85 1.60
N ILE A 35 -15.82 -23.82 2.31
CA ILE A 35 -15.65 -22.41 1.92
C ILE A 35 -14.55 -21.81 2.79
N GLU A 36 -13.39 -21.62 2.18
CA GLU A 36 -12.18 -21.12 2.84
C GLU A 36 -11.89 -19.66 2.46
N PRO A 37 -11.27 -18.87 3.34
CA PRO A 37 -10.67 -17.60 2.96
C PRO A 37 -9.41 -17.84 2.14
N VAL A 38 -9.42 -17.43 0.87
CA VAL A 38 -8.27 -17.53 -0.04
C VAL A 38 -7.64 -16.14 -0.22
N PRO A 39 -6.38 -15.95 0.17
CA PRO A 39 -5.67 -14.71 -0.08
C PRO A 39 -5.30 -14.57 -1.56
N ILE A 40 -5.67 -13.43 -2.14
CA ILE A 40 -5.30 -13.01 -3.49
C ILE A 40 -4.45 -11.76 -3.39
N LEU A 41 -3.23 -11.86 -3.89
CA LEU A 41 -2.29 -10.76 -4.01
C LEU A 41 -2.63 -9.93 -5.24
N VAL A 42 -2.56 -8.62 -5.09
CA VAL A 42 -2.87 -7.65 -6.14
C VAL A 42 -1.71 -6.68 -6.26
N VAL A 43 -1.29 -6.41 -7.50
CA VAL A 43 -0.37 -5.32 -7.82
C VAL A 43 -1.06 -4.37 -8.79
N ILE A 44 -1.19 -3.11 -8.39
CA ILE A 44 -1.72 -2.02 -9.23
C ILE A 44 -0.57 -1.07 -9.51
N GLY A 45 -0.30 -0.83 -10.79
CA GLY A 45 0.67 0.16 -11.22
C GLY A 45 0.02 1.49 -11.53
N VAL A 46 0.77 2.57 -11.30
CA VAL A 46 0.45 3.91 -11.78
C VAL A 46 1.50 4.30 -12.81
N ARG A 47 1.03 4.65 -14.00
CA ARG A 47 1.89 5.08 -15.09
C ARG A 47 2.38 6.52 -14.92
N GLU A 48 3.38 6.91 -15.69
CA GLU A 48 3.85 8.29 -15.79
C GLU A 48 2.73 9.29 -16.12
N ASP A 49 1.70 8.87 -16.87
CA ASP A 49 0.52 9.69 -17.21
C ASP A 49 -0.55 9.71 -16.10
N GLY A 50 -0.28 9.11 -14.94
CA GLY A 50 -1.20 9.01 -13.81
C GLY A 50 -2.27 7.91 -13.94
N ALA A 51 -2.36 7.21 -15.07
CA ALA A 51 -3.34 6.15 -15.24
C ALA A 51 -3.02 4.93 -14.36
N LYS A 52 -4.05 4.35 -13.75
CA LYS A 52 -3.95 3.17 -12.89
C LYS A 52 -4.27 1.91 -13.68
N LEU A 53 -3.44 0.88 -13.53
CA LEU A 53 -3.60 -0.41 -14.20
C LEU A 53 -3.38 -1.55 -13.20
N VAL A 54 -4.30 -2.52 -13.17
CA VAL A 54 -4.05 -3.77 -12.43
C VAL A 54 -3.03 -4.59 -13.21
N LEU A 55 -1.82 -4.74 -12.69
CA LEU A 55 -0.72 -5.43 -13.38
C LEU A 55 -0.81 -6.95 -13.22
N GLY A 56 -1.39 -7.42 -12.12
CA GLY A 56 -1.59 -8.84 -11.90
C GLY A 56 -2.44 -9.15 -10.68
N LEU A 57 -2.90 -10.40 -10.66
CA LEU A 57 -3.59 -11.05 -9.55
C LEU A 57 -2.98 -12.44 -9.39
N GLN A 58 -2.62 -12.81 -8.17
CA GLN A 58 -2.04 -14.12 -7.88
C GLN A 58 -2.60 -14.66 -6.57
N ALA A 59 -3.11 -15.90 -6.58
CA ALA A 59 -3.43 -16.59 -5.34
C ALA A 59 -2.14 -16.93 -4.60
N GLY A 60 -2.11 -16.69 -3.30
CA GLY A 60 -0.95 -16.98 -2.49
C GLY A 60 -0.99 -16.27 -1.15
N ASP A 61 -0.12 -16.71 -0.25
CA ASP A 61 -0.06 -16.17 1.09
C ASP A 61 0.51 -14.73 1.09
N LYS A 62 -0.26 -13.78 1.61
CA LYS A 62 0.13 -12.37 1.69
C LYS A 62 1.28 -12.12 2.66
N GLU A 63 1.51 -13.02 3.61
CA GLU A 63 2.60 -12.92 4.59
C GLU A 63 3.89 -13.59 4.07
N SER A 64 3.80 -14.35 2.98
CA SER A 64 4.92 -15.07 2.38
C SER A 64 5.76 -14.16 1.47
N ALA A 65 6.96 -13.82 1.95
CA ALA A 65 8.00 -13.15 1.17
C ALA A 65 8.31 -13.88 -0.15
N THR A 66 8.37 -15.21 -0.13
CA THR A 66 8.64 -16.03 -1.33
C THR A 66 7.54 -15.87 -2.38
N THR A 67 6.28 -15.83 -1.96
CA THR A 67 5.14 -15.68 -2.86
C THR A 67 5.16 -14.31 -3.53
N TRP A 68 5.45 -13.23 -2.76
CA TRP A 68 5.64 -11.90 -3.33
C TRP A 68 6.82 -11.82 -4.31
N ARG A 69 7.94 -12.48 -3.99
CA ARG A 69 9.12 -12.48 -4.86
C ARG A 69 8.80 -13.14 -6.20
N GLN A 70 8.11 -14.27 -6.17
CA GLN A 70 7.65 -14.95 -7.39
C GLN A 70 6.72 -14.06 -8.20
N PHE A 71 5.81 -13.34 -7.54
CA PHE A 71 4.88 -12.44 -8.21
C PHE A 71 5.60 -11.26 -8.89
N PHE A 72 6.58 -10.64 -8.23
CA PHE A 72 7.38 -9.59 -8.85
C PHE A 72 8.24 -10.09 -10.01
N LYS A 73 8.83 -11.28 -9.88
CA LYS A 73 9.59 -11.91 -10.98
C LYS A 73 8.70 -12.21 -12.19
N ASP A 74 7.47 -12.66 -11.97
CA ASP A 74 6.49 -12.86 -13.04
C ASP A 74 6.16 -11.54 -13.76
N LEU A 75 5.91 -10.47 -13.01
CA LEU A 75 5.65 -9.13 -13.59
C LEU A 75 6.83 -8.65 -14.45
N LYS A 76 8.07 -8.79 -13.96
CA LYS A 76 9.28 -8.43 -14.71
C LYS A 76 9.49 -9.31 -15.93
N LYS A 77 9.23 -10.61 -15.82
CA LYS A 77 9.28 -11.55 -16.95
C LYS A 77 8.29 -11.15 -18.05
N ARG A 78 7.13 -10.59 -17.68
CA ARG A 78 6.14 -10.04 -18.61
C ARG A 78 6.52 -8.67 -19.17
N GLY A 79 7.66 -8.10 -18.79
CA GLY A 79 8.16 -6.83 -19.35
C GLY A 79 8.05 -5.63 -18.42
N LEU A 80 7.60 -5.77 -17.16
CA LEU A 80 7.64 -4.66 -16.21
C LEU A 80 9.08 -4.22 -15.97
N ASP A 81 9.42 -3.02 -16.39
CA ASP A 81 10.72 -2.41 -16.12
C ASP A 81 10.77 -1.88 -14.69
N GLY A 82 11.44 -2.64 -13.81
CA GLY A 82 11.60 -2.27 -12.41
C GLY A 82 12.46 -1.03 -12.17
N SER A 83 13.26 -0.58 -13.16
CA SER A 83 14.09 0.62 -13.00
C SER A 83 13.28 1.92 -13.04
N ASN A 84 12.09 1.89 -13.65
CA ASN A 84 11.17 3.03 -13.69
C ASN A 84 10.32 3.16 -12.41
N VAL A 85 10.25 2.10 -11.60
CA VAL A 85 9.49 2.11 -10.36
C VAL A 85 10.25 2.89 -9.30
N THR A 86 9.63 3.95 -8.79
CA THR A 86 10.25 4.87 -7.81
C THR A 86 9.61 4.81 -6.43
N LEU A 87 8.36 4.32 -6.32
CA LEU A 87 7.65 4.19 -5.05
C LEU A 87 6.77 2.93 -5.00
N GLY A 88 6.91 2.15 -3.93
CA GLY A 88 6.01 1.05 -3.57
C GLY A 88 5.15 1.40 -2.36
N ILE A 89 3.83 1.21 -2.46
CA ILE A 89 2.85 1.49 -1.41
C ILE A 89 2.22 0.18 -0.91
N MET A 90 2.31 -0.11 0.39
CA MET A 90 1.87 -1.39 0.99
C MET A 90 1.43 -1.28 2.47
N ASP A 91 0.75 -2.29 3.01
CA ASP A 91 0.21 -2.32 4.41
C ASP A 91 1.31 -2.37 5.51
N GLY A 92 2.56 -2.63 5.12
CA GLY A 92 3.71 -2.69 6.03
C GLY A 92 3.99 -4.09 6.57
N LEU A 93 3.75 -5.11 5.74
CA LEU A 93 4.21 -6.47 6.00
C LEU A 93 5.72 -6.52 5.74
N SER A 94 6.51 -6.78 6.79
CA SER A 94 7.98 -6.73 6.72
C SER A 94 8.58 -7.65 5.65
N GLY A 95 7.98 -8.84 5.45
CA GLY A 95 8.38 -9.77 4.40
C GLY A 95 8.17 -9.21 2.99
N LEU A 96 7.07 -8.48 2.78
CA LEU A 96 6.77 -7.80 1.51
C LEU A 96 7.70 -6.61 1.29
N GLU A 97 7.91 -5.76 2.30
CA GLU A 97 8.82 -4.61 2.22
C GLU A 97 10.24 -5.03 1.85
N LYS A 98 10.76 -6.05 2.52
CA LYS A 98 12.09 -6.60 2.24
C LYS A 98 12.22 -7.07 0.80
N VAL A 99 11.27 -7.88 0.34
CA VAL A 99 11.30 -8.43 -1.02
C VAL A 99 11.08 -7.35 -2.07
N PHE A 100 10.25 -6.36 -1.78
CA PHE A 100 10.09 -5.21 -2.65
C PHE A 100 11.41 -4.45 -2.82
N GLN A 101 12.13 -4.18 -1.73
CA GLN A 101 13.42 -3.48 -1.81
C GLN A 101 14.47 -4.28 -2.58
N GLU A 102 14.47 -5.61 -2.46
CA GLU A 102 15.38 -6.48 -3.22
C GLU A 102 15.06 -6.50 -4.72
N GLU A 103 13.77 -6.49 -5.08
CA GLU A 103 13.33 -6.54 -6.48
C GLU A 103 13.28 -5.14 -7.13
N PHE A 104 13.11 -4.07 -6.37
CA PHE A 104 13.03 -2.69 -6.86
C PHE A 104 14.00 -1.80 -6.07
N SER A 105 15.31 -2.05 -6.26
CA SER A 105 16.40 -1.48 -5.44
C SER A 105 16.44 0.05 -5.39
N HIS A 106 15.97 0.73 -6.43
CA HIS A 106 15.92 2.20 -6.50
C HIS A 106 14.62 2.80 -5.97
N ALA A 107 13.59 1.98 -5.76
CA ALA A 107 12.30 2.45 -5.29
C ALA A 107 12.33 2.71 -3.78
N LYS A 108 11.62 3.76 -3.35
CA LYS A 108 11.30 3.99 -1.94
C LYS A 108 10.08 3.18 -1.55
N ILE A 109 9.90 2.99 -0.24
CA ILE A 109 8.73 2.32 0.33
C ILE A 109 7.88 3.35 1.08
N GLN A 110 6.57 3.24 0.92
CA GLN A 110 5.57 3.96 1.66
C GLN A 110 4.56 2.99 2.30
N ARG A 111 4.24 3.25 3.56
CA ARG A 111 3.12 2.60 4.21
C ARG A 111 1.80 3.20 3.71
N CYS A 112 0.85 2.34 3.41
CA CYS A 112 -0.45 2.74 2.88
C CYS A 112 -1.24 3.53 3.93
N GLN A 113 -1.46 4.81 3.65
CA GLN A 113 -2.23 5.73 4.50
C GLN A 113 -3.64 5.22 4.80
N VAL A 114 -4.28 4.52 3.85
CA VAL A 114 -5.62 3.94 4.06
C VAL A 114 -5.58 2.85 5.14
N HIS A 115 -4.58 1.97 5.11
CA HIS A 115 -4.42 0.93 6.13
C HIS A 115 -4.07 1.53 7.49
N VAL A 116 -3.16 2.51 7.53
CA VAL A 116 -2.81 3.21 8.77
C VAL A 116 -4.02 3.95 9.34
N ALA A 117 -4.80 4.66 8.52
CA ALA A 117 -6.03 5.33 8.96
C ALA A 117 -7.02 4.32 9.55
N LYS A 118 -7.26 3.18 8.89
CA LYS A 118 -8.12 2.11 9.42
C LYS A 118 -7.62 1.61 10.77
N ASN A 119 -6.31 1.39 10.91
CA ASN A 119 -5.68 0.90 12.14
C ASN A 119 -5.79 1.91 13.30
N VAL A 120 -5.68 3.21 13.01
CA VAL A 120 -5.90 4.28 13.99
C VAL A 120 -7.37 4.34 14.38
N ILE A 121 -8.29 4.42 13.41
CA ILE A 121 -9.74 4.53 13.64
C ILE A 121 -10.33 3.30 14.36
N ALA A 122 -9.73 2.12 14.22
CA ALA A 122 -10.11 0.93 14.97
C ALA A 122 -9.94 1.12 16.50
N LYS A 123 -9.07 2.03 16.94
CA LYS A 123 -8.78 2.34 18.34
C LYS A 123 -9.60 3.52 18.88
N VAL A 124 -10.54 4.03 18.10
CA VAL A 124 -11.30 5.25 18.40
C VAL A 124 -12.77 4.89 18.70
N PRO A 125 -13.36 5.38 19.81
CA PRO A 125 -14.79 5.24 20.09
C PRO A 125 -15.64 5.79 18.94
N ARG A 126 -16.77 5.12 18.66
CA ARG A 126 -17.64 5.44 17.50
C ARG A 126 -17.98 6.93 17.36
N LYS A 127 -18.21 7.62 18.48
CA LYS A 127 -18.59 9.04 18.51
C LYS A 127 -17.49 9.99 18.01
N LEU A 128 -16.21 9.61 18.16
CA LEU A 128 -15.05 10.43 17.81
C LEU A 128 -14.44 10.07 16.45
N LYS A 129 -14.88 8.96 15.82
CA LYS A 129 -14.27 8.44 14.59
C LYS A 129 -14.24 9.45 13.44
N ARG A 130 -15.30 10.24 13.27
CA ARG A 130 -15.37 11.24 12.21
C ARG A 130 -14.32 12.32 12.40
N GLU A 131 -14.27 12.90 13.59
CA GLU A 131 -13.35 13.99 13.92
C GLU A 131 -11.88 13.53 13.83
N VAL A 132 -11.57 12.34 14.37
CA VAL A 132 -10.23 11.76 14.25
C VAL A 132 -9.86 11.48 12.78
N ALA A 133 -10.82 11.04 11.95
CA ALA A 133 -10.57 10.81 10.53
C ALA A 133 -10.29 12.11 9.76
N ASP A 134 -10.98 13.20 10.09
CA ASP A 134 -10.74 14.52 9.50
C ASP A 134 -9.36 15.07 9.89
N ASP A 135 -8.95 14.91 11.16
CA ASP A 135 -7.62 15.30 11.60
C ASP A 135 -6.51 14.45 10.94
N LEU A 136 -6.72 13.13 10.80
CA LEU A 136 -5.81 12.23 10.06
C LEU A 136 -5.67 12.65 8.59
N ARG A 137 -6.78 13.05 7.95
CA ARG A 137 -6.77 13.52 6.57
C ARG A 137 -5.92 14.79 6.43
N SER A 138 -5.99 15.70 7.39
CA SER A 138 -5.18 16.92 7.39
C SER A 138 -3.68 16.62 7.39
N ILE A 139 -3.25 15.59 8.12
CA ILE A 139 -1.86 15.12 8.13
C ILE A 139 -1.48 14.52 6.77
N PHE A 140 -2.28 13.59 6.26
CA PHE A 140 -1.93 12.81 5.06
C PHE A 140 -2.01 13.59 3.76
N TYR A 141 -2.79 14.67 3.70
CA TYR A 141 -2.91 15.55 2.52
C TYR A 141 -2.27 16.92 2.75
N ALA A 142 -1.35 17.04 3.72
CA ALA A 142 -0.62 18.27 3.95
C ALA A 142 0.25 18.63 2.73
N SER A 143 0.42 19.93 2.47
CA SER A 143 1.19 20.43 1.32
C SER A 143 2.71 20.26 1.44
N SER A 144 3.21 19.83 2.60
CA SER A 144 4.63 19.55 2.79
C SER A 144 4.84 18.65 3.99
N ARG A 145 6.01 18.01 4.07
CA ARG A 145 6.40 17.20 5.22
C ARG A 145 6.34 17.98 6.53
N LYS A 146 6.84 19.22 6.53
CA LYS A 146 6.78 20.12 7.69
C LYS A 146 5.33 20.36 8.13
N LYS A 147 4.41 20.60 7.20
CA LYS A 147 2.99 20.78 7.52
C LYS A 147 2.34 19.50 8.05
N ALA A 148 2.68 18.34 7.49
CA ALA A 148 2.20 17.06 8.01
C ALA A 148 2.66 16.83 9.46
N GLU A 149 3.92 17.17 9.77
CA GLU A 149 4.48 17.09 11.12
C GLU A 149 3.80 18.06 12.09
N GLU A 150 3.56 19.31 11.68
CA GLU A 150 2.79 20.30 12.47
C GLU A 150 1.37 19.81 12.78
N PHE A 151 0.68 19.21 11.80
CA PHE A 151 -0.63 18.61 12.02
C PHE A 151 -0.58 17.37 12.91
N ALA A 152 0.48 16.56 12.81
CA ALA A 152 0.67 15.39 13.67
C ALA A 152 0.90 15.78 15.14
N VAL A 153 1.65 16.85 15.40
CA VAL A 153 1.81 17.43 16.74
C VAL A 153 0.46 17.91 17.28
N THR A 154 -0.31 18.63 16.46
CA THR A 154 -1.65 19.10 16.82
C THR A 154 -2.60 17.94 17.13
N PHE A 155 -2.57 16.89 16.31
CA PHE A 155 -3.33 15.66 16.50
C PHE A 155 -2.98 14.99 17.84
N ALA A 156 -1.69 14.85 18.16
CA ALA A 156 -1.25 14.28 19.41
C ALA A 156 -1.70 15.13 20.61
N ALA A 157 -1.49 16.44 20.57
CA ALA A 157 -1.91 17.33 21.66
C ALA A 157 -3.42 17.25 21.94
N LYS A 158 -4.24 17.10 20.90
CA LYS A 158 -5.69 16.98 21.01
C LYS A 158 -6.15 15.63 21.55
N TRP A 159 -5.54 14.54 21.10
CA TRP A 159 -6.07 13.19 21.30
C TRP A 159 -5.28 12.30 22.27
N GLU A 160 -4.06 12.66 22.65
CA GLU A 160 -3.18 11.77 23.47
C GLU A 160 -3.83 11.41 24.82
N LYS A 161 -4.51 12.37 25.46
CA LYS A 161 -5.15 12.15 26.76
C LYS A 161 -6.28 11.12 26.69
N ASP A 162 -7.14 11.22 25.67
CA ASP A 162 -8.37 10.43 25.57
C ASP A 162 -8.18 9.17 24.71
N LEU A 163 -7.26 9.20 23.75
CA LEU A 163 -7.01 8.17 22.73
C LEU A 163 -5.51 7.83 22.57
N PRO A 164 -4.75 7.55 23.66
CA PRO A 164 -3.29 7.35 23.58
C PRO A 164 -2.90 6.21 22.63
N SER A 165 -3.72 5.16 22.55
CA SER A 165 -3.47 4.04 21.63
C SER A 165 -3.64 4.42 20.15
N ALA A 166 -4.54 5.36 19.84
CA ALA A 166 -4.74 5.84 18.47
C ALA A 166 -3.56 6.73 18.03
N VAL A 167 -3.12 7.63 18.92
CA VAL A 167 -1.96 8.50 18.66
C VAL A 167 -0.69 7.70 18.51
N LYS A 168 -0.41 6.76 19.43
CA LYS A 168 0.74 5.84 19.32
C LYS A 168 0.72 5.02 18.02
N CYS A 169 -0.46 4.60 17.57
CA CYS A 169 -0.59 3.87 16.31
C CYS A 169 -0.20 4.73 15.10
N LEU A 170 -0.58 6.00 15.09
CA LEU A 170 -0.20 6.94 14.03
C LEU A 170 1.29 7.25 14.09
N SER A 171 1.81 7.61 15.27
CA SER A 171 3.22 8.03 15.42
C SER A 171 4.21 6.95 14.97
N ASN A 172 3.92 5.69 15.28
CA ASN A 172 4.73 4.53 14.84
C ASN A 172 4.81 4.36 13.31
N SER A 173 3.89 4.97 12.54
CA SER A 173 3.81 4.81 11.08
C SER A 173 3.89 6.12 10.33
N LEU A 174 4.01 7.26 11.02
CA LEU A 174 3.87 8.59 10.43
C LEU A 174 4.91 8.81 9.34
N ASP A 175 6.18 8.63 9.65
CA ASP A 175 7.27 8.86 8.70
C ASP A 175 7.11 8.02 7.42
N ALA A 176 6.81 6.73 7.59
CA ALA A 176 6.57 5.80 6.49
C ALA A 176 5.32 6.15 5.65
N CYS A 177 4.37 6.91 6.19
CA CYS A 177 3.19 7.38 5.44
C CYS A 177 3.45 8.66 4.62
N LEU A 178 4.59 9.32 4.86
CA LEU A 178 4.93 10.63 4.30
C LEU A 178 6.08 10.55 3.28
N THR A 179 6.50 9.36 2.86
CA THR A 179 7.55 9.17 1.86
C THR A 179 7.23 9.90 0.54
N TYR A 180 5.97 9.95 0.14
CA TYR A 180 5.52 10.62 -1.10
C TYR A 180 5.84 12.13 -1.10
N LEU A 181 5.92 12.79 0.06
CA LEU A 181 6.28 14.22 0.16
C LEU A 181 7.75 14.51 -0.17
N SER A 182 8.55 13.47 -0.42
CA SER A 182 9.92 13.61 -0.95
C SER A 182 9.99 13.57 -2.48
N PHE A 183 8.85 13.39 -3.16
CA PHE A 183 8.73 13.41 -4.61
C PHE A 183 8.21 14.78 -5.07
N PRO A 184 8.54 15.20 -6.31
CA PRO A 184 8.00 16.44 -6.86
C PRO A 184 6.48 16.38 -6.96
N GLU A 185 5.84 17.55 -6.85
CA GLU A 185 4.45 17.72 -7.27
C GLU A 185 4.43 17.58 -8.80
N ASP A 186 3.67 16.60 -9.30
CA ASP A 186 3.41 16.39 -10.72
C ASP A 186 2.31 17.38 -11.21
#